data_AF-A0A3B8P1Y7-F1
#
_entry.id   AF-A0A3B8P1Y7-F1
#
_cell.length_a   1.000
_cell.length_b   1.000
_cell.length_c   1.000
_cell.angle_alpha   90.00
_cell.angle_beta   90.00
_cell.angle_gamma   90.00
#
_symmetry.space_group_name_H-M   'P 1'
#
loop_
_entity.id
_entity.type
_entity.pdbx_description
1 polymer ?
#
loop_
_entity_poly.entity_id
_entity_poly.type
_entity_poly.pdbx_seq_one_letter_code
_entity_poly.pdbx_strand_id
1 'polypeptide(L)' 'MKLGVFTCVVNNMNLKDALKYFKSLGIEMVEIGCGGYPGKAHCDPEVLLHDEKKLEEFKA' A
#
# COMPACT_ATOMS: atom_id res chain seq x y z
N MET A 1 -3.43 3.39 -22.17
CA MET A 1 -3.99 4.35 -21.18
C MET A 1 -3.37 4.02 -19.83
N LYS A 2 -3.02 5.01 -19.00
CA LYS A 2 -2.44 4.76 -17.66
C LYS A 2 -3.56 4.42 -16.68
N LEU A 3 -3.43 3.31 -15.96
CA LEU A 3 -4.41 2.83 -14.98
C LEU A 3 -3.82 2.91 -13.57
N GLY A 4 -4.63 3.44 -12.64
CA GLY A 4 -4.33 3.48 -11.21
C GLY A 4 -5.40 2.74 -10.41
N VAL A 5 -5.04 2.23 -9.23
CA VAL A 5 -5.96 1.52 -8.33
C VAL A 5 -5.77 1.93 -6.88
N PHE A 6 -6.86 2.01 -6.13
CA PHE A 6 -6.81 2.19 -4.69
C PHE A 6 -6.66 0.83 -4.00
N THR A 7 -5.58 0.65 -3.23
CA THR A 7 -5.22 -0.66 -2.68
C THR A 7 -6.21 -1.23 -1.66
N CYS A 8 -7.13 -0.41 -1.13
CA CYS A 8 -8.11 -0.82 -0.13
C CYS A 8 -9.00 -2.00 -0.54
N VAL A 9 -9.14 -2.24 -1.85
CA VAL A 9 -9.89 -3.38 -2.41
C VAL A 9 -9.26 -4.75 -2.10
N VAL A 10 -7.98 -4.79 -1.70
CA VAL A 10 -7.22 -6.01 -1.34
C VAL A 10 -6.53 -5.89 0.02
N ASN A 11 -7.15 -5.19 0.98
CA ASN A 11 -6.61 -5.00 2.34
C ASN A 11 -6.31 -6.31 3.13
N ASN A 12 -6.75 -7.46 2.63
CA ASN A 12 -6.42 -8.78 3.17
C ASN A 12 -5.06 -9.32 2.70
N MET A 13 -4.43 -8.68 1.72
CA MET A 13 -3.06 -8.98 1.27
C MET A 13 -2.06 -8.09 2.01
N ASN A 14 -0.82 -8.55 2.17
CA ASN A 14 0.25 -7.62 2.51
C ASN A 14 0.58 -6.73 1.29
N LEU A 15 1.18 -5.56 1.53
CA LEU A 15 1.47 -4.60 0.47
C LEU A 15 2.30 -5.21 -0.68
N LYS A 16 3.32 -6.01 -0.36
CA LYS A 16 4.19 -6.62 -1.38
C LYS A 16 3.42 -7.53 -2.33
N ASP A 17 2.49 -8.33 -1.82
CA ASP A 17 1.70 -9.23 -2.64
C ASP A 17 0.58 -8.50 -3.40
N ALA A 18 -0.01 -7.45 -2.80
CA ALA A 18 -0.92 -6.55 -3.50
C ALA A 18 -0.24 -5.87 -4.70
N LEU A 19 0.98 -5.34 -4.53
CA LEU A 19 1.74 -4.70 -5.62
C LEU A 19 2.08 -5.69 -6.74
N LYS A 20 2.48 -6.93 -6.40
CA LYS A 20 2.69 -7.97 -7.42
C LYS A 20 1.42 -8.30 -8.19
N TYR A 21 0.29 -8.40 -7.50
CA TYR A 21 -1.01 -8.65 -8.11
C TYR A 21 -1.41 -7.51 -9.07
N PHE A 22 -1.27 -6.25 -8.66
CA PHE A 22 -1.57 -5.13 -9.54
C PHE A 22 -0.63 -5.03 -10.74
N LYS A 23 0.66 -5.31 -10.53
CA LYS A 23 1.63 -5.38 -11.62
C LYS A 23 1.29 -6.47 -12.64
N SER A 24 0.81 -7.64 -12.20
CA SER A 24 0.40 -8.71 -13.12
C SER A 24 -0.83 -8.36 -13.95
N LEU A 25 -1.67 -7.43 -13.47
CA LEU A 25 -2.81 -6.86 -14.21
C LEU A 25 -2.42 -5.69 -15.12
N GLY A 26 -1.14 -5.30 -15.18
CA GLY A 26 -0.67 -4.17 -15.99
C GLY A 26 -0.97 -2.80 -15.39
N ILE A 27 -1.26 -2.72 -14.09
CA ILE A 27 -1.50 -1.46 -13.38
C ILE A 27 -0.15 -0.81 -13.05
N GLU A 28 -0.03 0.48 -13.32
CA GLU A 28 1.22 1.24 -13.19
C GLU A 28 1.25 2.17 -11.98
N MET A 29 0.10 2.44 -11.36
CA MET A 29 -0.04 3.36 -10.23
C MET A 29 -0.94 2.77 -9.14
N VAL A 30 -0.60 3.03 -7.88
CA VAL A 30 -1.44 2.68 -6.74
C VAL A 30 -1.65 3.89 -5.83
N GLU A 31 -2.83 3.99 -5.22
CA GLU A 31 -3.11 4.84 -4.07
C GLU A 31 -3.17 3.96 -2.81
N ILE A 32 -2.51 4.38 -1.73
CA ILE A 32 -2.38 3.58 -0.51
C ILE A 32 -3.18 4.24 0.63
N GLY A 33 -4.12 3.49 1.21
CA GLY A 33 -4.85 3.93 2.39
C GLY A 33 -3.91 4.08 3.60
N CYS A 34 -3.95 5.24 4.25
CA CYS A 34 -3.07 5.63 5.35
C CYS A 34 -3.87 6.08 6.59
N GLY A 35 -4.84 5.26 7.01
CA GLY A 35 -5.70 5.52 8.16
C GLY A 35 -7.11 6.00 7.80
N GLY A 36 -7.87 6.43 8.82
CA GLY A 36 -9.27 6.87 8.66
C GLY A 36 -10.20 5.76 8.16
N TYR A 37 -11.17 6.12 7.32
CA TYR A 37 -12.12 5.18 6.71
C TYR A 37 -11.48 4.12 5.79
N PRO A 38 -10.45 4.46 4.98
CA PRO A 38 -9.66 3.49 4.22
C PRO A 38 -8.96 2.39 5.04
N GLY A 39 -8.75 2.66 6.33
CA GLY A 39 -7.96 1.82 7.22
C GLY A 39 -6.45 1.94 6.97
N LYS A 40 -5.68 1.06 7.61
CA LYS A 40 -4.22 1.15 7.73
C LYS A 40 -3.48 -0.14 7.39
N ALA A 41 -4.10 -1.01 6.58
CA ALA A 41 -3.59 -2.35 6.29
C ALA A 41 -2.25 -2.35 5.55
N HIS A 42 -2.09 -1.41 4.62
CA HIS A 42 -0.87 -1.29 3.81
C HIS A 42 0.07 -0.18 4.30
N CYS A 43 -0.46 0.87 4.94
CA CYS A 43 0.32 1.98 5.48
C CYS A 43 -0.24 2.34 6.86
N ASP A 44 0.50 2.01 7.93
CA ASP A 44 0.13 2.36 9.31
C ASP A 44 0.90 3.60 9.77
N PRO A 45 0.29 4.80 9.75
CA PRO A 45 1.00 6.04 10.06
C PRO A 45 1.54 6.06 11.49
N GLU A 46 0.85 5.45 12.47
CA GLU A 46 1.31 5.41 13.86
C GLU A 46 2.64 4.66 13.98
N VAL A 47 2.81 3.58 13.21
CA VAL A 47 4.04 2.80 13.20
C VAL A 47 5.13 3.52 12.41
N LEU A 48 4.80 3.98 11.19
CA LEU A 48 5.78 4.52 10.25
C LEU A 48 6.33 5.89 10.68
N LEU A 49 5.57 6.70 11.42
CA LEU A 49 6.02 7.99 11.93
C LEU A 49 6.93 7.86 13.17
N HIS A 50 6.88 6.74 13.89
CA HIS A 50 7.60 6.54 15.15
C HIS A 50 8.73 5.49 15.05
N ASP A 51 8.91 4.83 13.90
CA ASP A 51 9.94 3.81 13.67
C ASP A 51 10.60 4.04 12.30
N GLU A 52 11.75 4.71 12.32
CA GLU A 52 12.52 5.05 11.12
C GLU A 52 12.91 3.80 10.31
N LYS A 53 13.21 2.69 10.98
CA LYS A 53 13.57 1.45 10.30
C LYS A 53 12.38 0.89 9.52
N LYS A 54 11.18 0.90 10.11
CA LYS A 54 9.97 0.44 9.41
C LYS A 54 9.58 1.38 8.27
N LEU A 55 9.83 2.67 8.40
CA LEU A 55 9.63 3.62 7.31
C LEU A 55 10.57 3.31 6.14
N GLU A 56 11.83 3.00 6.38
CA GLU A 56 12.77 2.61 5.33
C GLU A 56 12.40 1.25 4.69
N GLU A 57 11.96 0.28 5.49
CA GLU A 57 11.43 -1.00 4.97
C GLU A 57 10.17 -0.81 4.11
N PHE A 58 9.32 0.18 4.42
CA PHE A 58 8.11 0.50 3.66
C PHE A 58 8.39 1.17 2.30
N LYS A 59 9.47 1.97 2.21
CA LYS A 59 9.85 2.68 0.97
C LYS A 59 10.57 1.80 -0.07
N ALA A 60 11.12 0.65 0.36
CA ALA A 60 11.96 -0.24 -0.44
C ALA A 60 11.16 -1.17 -1.38
#